data_AF-A0A2H8TGL7-F1
#
_entry.id   AF-A0A2H8TGL7-F1
#
_cell.length_a   1.000
_cell.length_b   1.000
_cell.length_c   1.000
_cell.angle_alpha   90.00
_cell.angle_beta   90.00
_cell.angle_gamma   90.00
#
_symmetry.space_group_name_H-M   'P 1'
#
loop_
_entity.id
_entity.type
_entity.pdbx_description
1 polymer ?
#
loop_
_entity_poly.entity_id
_entity_poly.type
_entity_poly.pdbx_seq_one_letter_code
_entity_poly.pdbx_strand_id
1 'polypeptide(L)'
;MSSILTKKFLGSFPNTYTLTKLLAEQIINEERNNIPVVIFRPSIVISSLNDPVKGWIDNFNGPIGLMMACGKGIVRITYGEKSIIPDYMAVDVSIKSMIVAAWHKSKSNSLGEDNLVPVYNSASVSKSVSNEELLHLGMKTIEQYPFDEMLWRPTIKFTTCFYYFYLSTLIEQVFPAIFFDALLDLIGKPHKRLLPLQQKIYVVTMALSYFTTKTWKFDNSNFLGLIDKIPDVDRKEFDYDFKDVDITDFIRNAAIGSQKYLFNVDETKLPYAKKLYNRFVWMDRLLKTFGAILMVFILFHFNIIPNAFLHDIFCYF
;
A
#
# COMPACT_ATOMS: atom_id res chain seq x y z
N MET A 1 -31.23 0.90 9.62
CA MET A 1 -30.96 0.43 11.00
C MET A 1 -29.48 0.14 11.28
N SER A 2 -28.71 -0.44 10.33
CA SER A 2 -27.31 -0.84 10.53
C SER A 2 -26.32 0.29 10.89
N SER A 3 -26.33 1.44 10.19
CA SER A 3 -25.27 2.47 10.33
C SER A 3 -25.21 3.22 11.67
N ILE A 4 -26.34 3.40 12.35
CA ILE A 4 -26.41 4.12 13.63
C ILE A 4 -25.79 3.30 14.75
N LEU A 5 -26.11 1.99 14.78
CA LEU A 5 -25.53 1.07 15.76
C LEU A 5 -24.03 0.91 15.54
N THR A 6 -23.57 0.85 14.28
CA THR A 6 -22.13 0.78 13.97
C THR A 6 -21.34 1.91 14.60
N LYS A 7 -21.80 3.17 14.48
CA LYS A 7 -21.11 4.32 15.11
C LYS A 7 -21.06 4.20 16.64
N LYS A 8 -22.15 3.75 17.26
CA LYS A 8 -22.23 3.55 18.72
C LYS A 8 -21.24 2.48 19.21
N PHE A 9 -21.12 1.37 18.50
CA PHE A 9 -20.23 0.27 18.88
C PHE A 9 -18.76 0.52 18.55
N LEU A 10 -18.47 1.29 17.49
CA LEU A 10 -17.09 1.60 17.11
C LEU A 10 -16.36 2.46 18.14
N GLY A 11 -17.04 3.36 18.85
CA GLY A 11 -16.38 4.21 19.85
C GLY A 11 -15.12 4.90 19.28
N SER A 12 -13.95 4.62 19.87
CA SER A 12 -12.64 5.14 19.44
C SER A 12 -11.93 4.29 18.38
N PHE A 13 -12.48 3.13 18.01
CA PHE A 13 -11.88 2.24 17.02
C PHE A 13 -12.02 2.81 15.60
N PRO A 14 -10.94 2.84 14.80
CA PRO A 14 -10.96 3.43 13.47
C PRO A 14 -11.88 2.72 12.48
N ASN A 15 -12.11 1.43 12.68
CA ASN A 15 -12.99 0.62 11.83
C ASN A 15 -13.46 -0.64 12.56
N THR A 16 -14.42 -1.34 11.96
CA THR A 16 -14.99 -2.57 12.53
C THR A 16 -13.95 -3.67 12.68
N TYR A 17 -12.95 -3.72 11.78
CA TYR A 17 -11.86 -4.70 11.85
C TYR A 17 -11.06 -4.58 13.16
N THR A 18 -10.67 -3.37 13.56
CA THR A 18 -9.91 -3.18 14.81
C THR A 18 -10.72 -3.55 16.05
N LEU A 19 -12.03 -3.22 16.08
CA LEU A 19 -12.92 -3.63 17.16
C LEU A 19 -13.08 -5.15 17.22
N THR A 20 -13.35 -5.81 16.08
CA THR A 20 -13.57 -7.26 16.05
C THR A 20 -12.31 -8.04 16.42
N LYS A 21 -11.12 -7.56 16.03
CA LYS A 21 -9.85 -8.16 16.45
C LYS A 21 -9.59 -7.99 17.94
N LEU A 22 -9.90 -6.83 18.52
CA LEU A 22 -9.81 -6.66 19.98
C LEU A 22 -10.77 -7.60 20.73
N LEU A 23 -12.01 -7.72 20.28
CA LEU A 23 -12.99 -8.64 20.91
C LEU A 23 -12.53 -10.09 20.79
N ALA A 24 -11.97 -10.49 19.65
CA ALA A 24 -11.41 -11.83 19.49
C ALA A 24 -10.28 -12.11 20.48
N GLU A 25 -9.39 -11.16 20.72
CA GLU A 25 -8.32 -11.31 21.71
C GLU A 25 -8.85 -11.45 23.15
N GLN A 26 -9.94 -10.78 23.50
CA GLN A 26 -10.59 -10.96 24.81
C GLN A 26 -11.13 -12.38 24.97
N ILE A 27 -11.79 -12.93 23.95
CA ILE A 27 -12.29 -14.31 23.96
C ILE A 27 -11.12 -15.30 24.10
N ILE A 28 -10.03 -15.11 23.37
CA ILE A 28 -8.82 -15.95 23.52
C ILE A 28 -8.24 -15.85 24.93
N ASN A 29 -8.27 -14.65 25.53
CA ASN A 29 -7.81 -14.45 26.90
C ASN A 29 -8.71 -15.13 27.93
N GLU A 30 -10.02 -15.23 27.70
CA GLU A 30 -10.94 -16.00 28.55
C GLU A 30 -10.63 -17.50 28.52
N GLU A 31 -10.24 -18.04 27.36
CA GLU A 31 -9.90 -19.46 27.17
C GLU A 31 -8.50 -19.86 27.67
N ARG A 32 -7.70 -18.93 28.19
CA ARG A 32 -6.28 -19.14 28.52
C ARG A 32 -5.99 -20.25 29.53
N ASN A 33 -6.98 -20.58 30.37
CA ASN A 33 -6.89 -21.62 31.38
C ASN A 33 -7.43 -22.98 30.90
N ASN A 34 -8.17 -22.99 29.79
CA ASN A 34 -8.80 -24.19 29.25
C ASN A 34 -7.90 -24.85 28.19
N ILE A 35 -7.22 -24.05 27.38
CA ILE A 35 -6.33 -24.52 26.31
C ILE A 35 -5.03 -23.68 26.24
N PRO A 36 -3.92 -24.25 25.73
CA PRO A 36 -2.71 -23.47 25.50
C PRO A 36 -2.94 -22.42 24.41
N VAL A 37 -2.97 -21.14 24.80
CA VAL A 37 -3.19 -20.01 23.87
C VAL A 37 -1.98 -19.09 23.77
N VAL A 38 -1.83 -18.47 22.61
CA VAL A 38 -0.98 -17.30 22.35
C VAL A 38 -1.76 -16.29 21.51
N ILE A 39 -1.42 -15.01 21.63
CA ILE A 39 -1.91 -13.97 20.73
C ILE A 39 -0.78 -13.60 19.79
N PHE A 40 -0.96 -13.83 18.49
CA PHE A 40 0.01 -13.49 17.47
C PHE A 40 -0.52 -12.32 16.62
N ARG A 41 0.19 -11.18 16.63
CA ARG A 41 -0.20 -9.93 15.97
C ARG A 41 0.82 -9.58 14.88
N PRO A 42 0.61 -9.99 13.63
CA PRO A 42 1.45 -9.51 12.55
C PRO A 42 1.15 -8.03 12.26
N SER A 43 2.16 -7.29 11.82
CA SER A 43 1.99 -5.99 11.19
C SER A 43 1.43 -6.13 9.76
N ILE A 44 1.69 -5.18 8.85
CA ILE A 44 1.15 -5.27 7.49
C ILE A 44 1.87 -6.38 6.74
N VAL A 45 1.23 -7.55 6.65
CA VAL A 45 1.75 -8.69 5.91
C VAL A 45 1.72 -8.41 4.41
N ILE A 46 2.87 -8.56 3.76
CA ILE A 46 3.04 -8.44 2.30
C ILE A 46 3.65 -9.73 1.75
N SER A 47 4.25 -9.67 0.55
CA SER A 47 4.77 -10.84 -0.13
C SER A 47 5.81 -11.61 0.69
N SER A 48 6.04 -12.86 0.32
CA SER A 48 7.10 -13.68 0.90
C SER A 48 8.48 -13.08 0.66
N LEU A 49 9.35 -13.27 1.66
CA LEU A 49 10.75 -12.93 1.58
C LEU A 49 11.52 -14.02 0.81
N ASN A 50 11.32 -15.28 1.19
CA ASN A 50 12.05 -16.45 0.67
C ASN A 50 11.13 -17.63 0.31
N ASP A 51 10.18 -17.98 1.19
CA ASP A 51 9.42 -19.23 1.14
C ASP A 51 7.94 -18.96 0.77
N PRO A 52 7.28 -19.76 -0.10
CA PRO A 52 7.83 -20.84 -0.92
C PRO A 52 8.62 -20.35 -2.13
N VAL A 53 8.35 -19.12 -2.57
CA VAL A 53 9.05 -18.45 -3.66
C VAL A 53 9.10 -16.97 -3.33
N LYS A 54 10.22 -16.29 -3.57
CA LYS A 54 10.37 -14.85 -3.32
C LYS A 54 9.29 -14.01 -4.02
N GLY A 55 8.74 -13.03 -3.31
CA GLY A 55 7.74 -12.10 -3.86
C GLY A 55 6.35 -12.72 -4.07
N TRP A 56 6.10 -13.95 -3.61
CA TRP A 56 4.78 -14.57 -3.70
C TRP A 56 3.74 -13.81 -2.88
N ILE A 57 2.58 -13.59 -3.47
CA ILE A 57 1.43 -12.91 -2.87
C ILE A 57 0.15 -13.37 -3.57
N ASP A 58 -0.95 -13.49 -2.83
CA ASP A 58 -2.23 -14.03 -3.33
C ASP A 58 -3.40 -13.04 -3.25
N ASN A 59 -3.19 -11.86 -2.67
CA ASN A 59 -4.27 -10.91 -2.42
C ASN A 59 -3.84 -9.44 -2.61
N PHE A 60 -4.84 -8.58 -2.78
CA PHE A 60 -4.67 -7.13 -2.92
C PHE A 60 -4.80 -6.39 -1.57
N ASN A 61 -4.71 -7.09 -0.44
CA ASN A 61 -5.01 -6.50 0.86
C ASN A 61 -3.99 -5.42 1.25
N GLY A 62 -4.44 -4.50 2.10
CA GLY A 62 -3.61 -3.41 2.60
C GLY A 62 -3.16 -2.46 1.48
N PRO A 63 -1.88 -2.02 1.47
CA PRO A 63 -1.40 -1.03 0.52
C PRO A 63 -1.06 -1.58 -0.87
N ILE A 64 -0.97 -2.91 -1.04
CA ILE A 64 -0.57 -3.52 -2.31
C ILE A 64 -1.54 -3.14 -3.44
N GLY A 65 -2.85 -3.22 -3.21
CA GLY A 65 -3.86 -2.83 -4.20
C GLY A 65 -3.72 -1.38 -4.66
N LEU A 66 -3.48 -0.45 -3.72
CA LEU A 66 -3.26 0.96 -4.04
C LEU A 66 -1.95 1.16 -4.80
N MET A 67 -0.85 0.55 -4.36
CA MET A 67 0.45 0.65 -5.04
C MET A 67 0.38 0.16 -6.49
N MET A 68 -0.31 -0.96 -6.73
CA MET A 68 -0.48 -1.50 -8.07
C MET A 68 -1.41 -0.64 -8.94
N ALA A 69 -2.46 -0.07 -8.35
CA ALA A 69 -3.30 0.91 -9.04
C ALA A 69 -2.52 2.19 -9.41
N CYS A 70 -1.57 2.62 -8.58
CA CYS A 70 -0.63 3.69 -8.92
C CYS A 70 0.28 3.28 -10.09
N GLY A 71 0.83 2.06 -10.03
CA GLY A 71 1.69 1.50 -11.09
C GLY A 71 1.01 1.36 -12.44
N LYS A 72 -0.32 1.20 -12.49
CA LYS A 72 -1.13 1.20 -13.72
C LYS A 72 -1.61 2.61 -14.13
N GLY A 73 -1.25 3.66 -13.39
CA GLY A 73 -1.67 5.04 -13.64
C GLY A 73 -3.14 5.33 -13.32
N ILE A 74 -3.80 4.46 -12.55
CA ILE A 74 -5.21 4.59 -12.16
C ILE A 74 -5.37 5.54 -10.98
N VAL A 75 -4.45 5.45 -10.03
CA VAL A 75 -4.37 6.34 -8.86
C VAL A 75 -3.25 7.36 -9.08
N ARG A 76 -3.59 8.63 -8.93
CA ARG A 76 -2.71 9.79 -9.14
C ARG A 76 -2.60 10.68 -7.91
N ILE A 77 -3.52 10.55 -6.96
CA ILE A 77 -3.45 11.20 -5.66
C ILE A 77 -3.97 10.28 -4.55
N THR A 78 -3.30 10.30 -3.40
CA THR A 78 -3.75 9.59 -2.20
C THR A 78 -3.74 10.53 -1.00
N TYR A 79 -4.62 10.24 -0.05
CA TYR A 79 -4.67 10.91 1.23
C TYR A 79 -3.79 10.17 2.23
N GLY A 80 -2.73 10.82 2.70
CA GLY A 80 -1.71 10.21 3.54
C GLY A 80 -0.52 11.12 3.75
N GLU A 81 0.28 10.80 4.77
CA GLU A 81 1.49 11.55 5.12
C GLU A 81 2.72 10.81 4.62
N LYS A 82 3.63 11.53 3.96
CA LYS A 82 4.81 10.97 3.27
C LYS A 82 5.86 10.47 4.24
N SER A 83 6.00 11.17 5.36
CA SER A 83 7.00 10.89 6.40
C SER A 83 6.63 9.73 7.32
N ILE A 84 5.40 9.19 7.21
CA ILE A 84 4.97 8.05 8.00
C ILE A 84 5.72 6.80 7.56
N ILE A 85 6.15 6.03 8.55
CA ILE A 85 6.88 4.78 8.41
C ILE A 85 5.91 3.64 8.76
N PRO A 86 5.21 3.04 7.78
CA PRO A 86 4.45 1.81 8.00
C PRO A 86 5.39 0.64 8.33
N ASP A 87 4.90 -0.31 9.13
CA ASP A 87 5.61 -1.56 9.39
C ASP A 87 5.06 -2.68 8.49
N TYR A 88 5.96 -3.27 7.70
CA TYR A 88 5.67 -4.38 6.81
C TYR A 88 6.34 -5.65 7.32
N MET A 89 5.65 -6.77 7.18
CA MET A 89 6.19 -8.09 7.50
C MET A 89 6.03 -9.03 6.31
N ALA A 90 7.03 -9.85 6.06
CA ALA A 90 6.93 -10.88 5.03
C ALA A 90 6.00 -12.01 5.50
N VAL A 91 5.15 -12.52 4.60
CA VAL A 91 4.16 -13.55 4.95
C VAL A 91 4.79 -14.83 5.49
N ASP A 92 5.92 -15.25 4.93
CA ASP A 92 6.66 -16.43 5.37
C ASP A 92 7.28 -16.26 6.76
N VAL A 93 7.83 -15.08 7.06
CA VAL A 93 8.33 -14.76 8.41
C VAL A 93 7.18 -14.82 9.43
N SER A 94 6.03 -14.21 9.11
CA SER A 94 4.85 -14.26 9.99
C SER A 94 4.31 -15.69 10.18
N ILE A 95 4.25 -16.50 9.12
CA ILE A 95 3.74 -17.87 9.21
C ILE A 95 4.69 -18.75 10.03
N LYS A 96 5.99 -18.73 9.75
CA LYS A 96 6.98 -19.55 10.47
C LYS A 96 7.01 -19.20 11.95
N SER A 97 7.08 -17.91 12.27
CA SER A 97 7.05 -17.46 13.66
C SER A 97 5.75 -17.78 14.38
N MET A 98 4.60 -17.74 13.71
CA MET A 98 3.33 -18.17 14.29
C MET A 98 3.32 -19.67 14.62
N ILE A 99 3.88 -20.51 13.73
CA ILE A 99 4.03 -21.96 13.97
C ILE A 99 4.95 -22.20 15.17
N VAL A 100 6.10 -21.52 15.23
CA VAL A 100 7.05 -21.63 16.35
C VAL A 100 6.41 -21.16 17.66
N ALA A 101 5.59 -20.10 17.64
CA ALA A 101 4.90 -19.60 18.84
C ALA A 101 3.92 -20.64 19.39
N ALA A 102 3.12 -21.26 18.51
CA ALA A 102 2.19 -22.31 18.87
C ALA A 102 2.91 -23.55 19.43
N TRP A 103 3.97 -23.99 18.75
CA TRP A 103 4.80 -25.11 19.22
C TRP A 103 5.44 -24.84 20.57
N HIS A 104 6.05 -23.67 20.76
CA HIS A 104 6.72 -23.29 22.01
C HIS A 104 5.73 -23.26 23.18
N LYS A 105 4.53 -22.69 22.97
CA LYS A 105 3.46 -22.69 23.99
C LYS A 105 2.96 -24.11 24.29
N SER A 106 2.87 -24.99 23.29
CA SER A 106 2.45 -26.37 23.50
C SER A 106 3.45 -27.15 24.37
N LYS A 107 4.74 -26.85 24.26
CA LYS A 107 5.80 -27.54 25.03
C LYS A 107 5.90 -27.06 26.46
N SER A 108 5.53 -25.81 26.75
CA SER A 108 5.67 -25.27 28.10
C SER A 108 4.67 -25.87 29.10
N ASN A 109 3.62 -26.59 28.64
CA ASN A 109 2.55 -27.24 29.43
C ASN A 109 1.93 -26.41 30.57
N SER A 110 2.21 -25.11 30.61
CA SER A 110 1.74 -24.17 31.60
C SER A 110 0.36 -23.66 31.19
N LEU A 111 -0.64 -24.47 31.53
CA LEU A 111 -1.99 -23.97 31.79
C LEU A 111 -1.89 -23.10 33.04
N GLY A 112 -2.44 -21.88 32.96
CA GLY A 112 -2.11 -20.80 33.87
C GLY A 112 -2.35 -21.09 35.33
N GLU A 113 -1.40 -20.67 36.16
CA GLU A 113 -1.74 -20.22 37.52
C GLU A 113 -1.45 -18.71 37.70
N ASP A 114 -0.50 -18.11 36.97
CA ASP A 114 -0.19 -16.66 37.12
C ASP A 114 0.24 -15.88 35.84
N ASN A 115 0.26 -16.51 34.66
CA ASN A 115 0.84 -15.87 33.46
C ASN A 115 -0.21 -15.30 32.50
N LEU A 116 -0.06 -14.00 32.18
CA LEU A 116 -0.75 -13.32 31.08
C LEU A 116 -0.57 -14.10 29.76
N VAL A 117 -1.57 -14.06 28.87
CA VAL A 117 -1.45 -14.68 27.53
C VAL A 117 -0.25 -14.08 26.80
N PRO A 118 0.71 -14.90 26.34
CA PRO A 118 1.84 -14.40 25.58
C PRO A 118 1.38 -13.70 24.31
N VAL A 119 1.84 -12.47 24.13
CA VAL A 119 1.57 -11.66 22.94
C VAL A 119 2.85 -11.54 22.12
N TYR A 120 2.78 -11.96 20.86
CA TYR A 120 3.87 -11.87 19.88
C TYR A 120 3.50 -10.84 18.81
N ASN A 121 4.04 -9.63 18.92
CA ASN A 121 3.91 -8.61 17.89
C ASN A 121 4.93 -8.87 16.78
N SER A 122 4.52 -9.55 15.71
CA SER A 122 5.33 -9.84 14.52
C SER A 122 5.45 -8.59 13.65
N ALA A 123 6.29 -7.66 14.11
CA ALA A 123 6.62 -6.40 13.46
C ALA A 123 8.12 -6.32 13.20
N SER A 124 8.51 -5.65 12.13
CA SER A 124 9.92 -5.53 11.72
C SER A 124 10.66 -4.51 12.59
N VAL A 125 10.00 -3.38 12.90
CA VAL A 125 10.40 -2.18 13.66
C VAL A 125 11.69 -1.50 13.18
N SER A 126 12.76 -2.28 13.03
CA SER A 126 14.10 -1.89 12.60
C SER A 126 14.31 -1.93 11.08
N LYS A 127 13.35 -2.48 10.31
CA LYS A 127 13.46 -2.70 8.86
C LYS A 127 12.30 -2.07 8.09
N SER A 128 11.95 -0.84 8.47
CA SER A 128 10.82 -0.11 7.88
C SER A 128 11.30 1.03 6.99
N VAL A 129 10.51 1.35 5.97
CA VAL A 129 10.72 2.50 5.06
C VAL A 129 9.56 3.47 5.18
N SER A 130 9.83 4.74 4.93
CA SER A 130 8.78 5.76 4.83
C SER A 130 7.87 5.52 3.61
N ASN A 131 6.66 6.08 3.63
CA ASN A 131 5.79 6.10 2.45
C ASN A 131 6.45 6.74 1.23
N GLU A 132 7.31 7.75 1.45
CA GLU A 132 8.09 8.40 0.39
C GLU A 132 9.15 7.48 -0.23
N GLU A 133 9.93 6.79 0.59
CA GLU A 133 10.93 5.83 0.12
C GLU A 133 10.26 4.64 -0.59
N LEU A 134 9.19 4.10 -0.01
CA LEU A 134 8.39 3.04 -0.62
C LEU A 134 7.88 3.47 -2.00
N LEU A 135 7.39 4.71 -2.11
CA LEU A 135 6.96 5.26 -3.38
C LEU A 135 8.11 5.34 -4.37
N HIS A 136 9.24 5.90 -3.97
CA HIS A 136 10.40 6.06 -4.85
C HIS A 136 10.89 4.70 -5.37
N LEU A 137 11.00 3.70 -4.50
CA LEU A 137 11.37 2.33 -4.86
C LEU A 137 10.33 1.67 -5.77
N GLY A 138 9.04 1.82 -5.46
CA GLY A 138 7.96 1.30 -6.28
C GLY A 138 7.96 1.92 -7.68
N MET A 139 8.10 3.24 -7.78
CA MET A 139 8.14 3.98 -9.05
C MET A 139 9.34 3.58 -9.91
N LYS A 140 10.53 3.45 -9.30
CA LYS A 140 11.73 2.95 -9.99
C LYS A 140 11.52 1.52 -10.51
N THR A 141 10.83 0.68 -9.73
CA THR A 141 10.51 -0.68 -10.16
C THR A 141 9.53 -0.69 -11.33
N ILE A 142 8.49 0.15 -11.29
CA ILE A 142 7.52 0.28 -12.40
C ILE A 142 8.16 0.86 -13.66
N GLU A 143 9.16 1.74 -13.55
CA GLU A 143 9.89 2.23 -14.73
C GLU A 143 10.70 1.11 -15.41
N GLN A 144 11.28 0.19 -14.62
CA GLN A 144 12.04 -0.95 -15.13
C GLN A 144 11.13 -2.08 -15.64
N TYR A 145 10.02 -2.31 -14.95
CA TYR A 145 9.02 -3.36 -15.20
C TYR A 145 7.62 -2.75 -15.28
N PRO A 146 7.31 -1.96 -16.32
CA PRO A 146 5.98 -1.35 -16.46
C PRO A 146 4.93 -2.39 -16.83
N PHE A 147 3.66 -2.08 -16.51
CA PHE A 147 2.52 -2.87 -16.98
C PHE A 147 2.30 -2.69 -18.49
N ASP A 148 1.86 -3.75 -19.17
CA ASP A 148 1.43 -3.71 -20.57
C ASP A 148 0.01 -3.11 -20.74
N GLU A 149 -0.74 -2.98 -19.64
CA GLU A 149 -2.06 -2.36 -19.56
C GLU A 149 -2.08 -1.14 -18.61
N MET A 150 -1.52 -0.01 -19.02
CA MET A 150 -1.57 1.24 -18.24
C MET A 150 -2.65 2.18 -18.77
N LEU A 151 -3.31 2.90 -17.86
CA LEU A 151 -4.26 3.97 -18.21
C LEU A 151 -3.58 5.33 -18.37
N TRP A 152 -2.51 5.56 -17.61
CA TRP A 152 -1.75 6.80 -17.65
C TRP A 152 -0.31 6.56 -17.22
N ARG A 153 0.51 7.60 -17.34
CA ARG A 153 1.84 7.62 -16.73
C ARG A 153 1.70 7.40 -15.21
N PRO A 154 2.39 6.40 -14.64
CA PRO A 154 2.45 6.21 -13.19
C PRO A 154 3.05 7.46 -12.55
N THR A 155 2.28 8.12 -11.69
CA THR A 155 2.67 9.26 -10.85
C THR A 155 1.70 9.32 -9.69
N ILE A 156 2.13 9.71 -8.49
CA ILE A 156 1.23 9.89 -7.35
C ILE A 156 1.65 11.07 -6.49
N LYS A 157 0.65 11.83 -6.04
CA LYS A 157 0.77 12.88 -5.04
C LYS A 157 0.25 12.38 -3.69
N PHE A 158 0.96 12.74 -2.62
CA PHE A 158 0.50 12.53 -1.26
C PHE A 158 0.10 13.88 -0.67
N THR A 159 -0.96 13.89 0.12
CA THR A 159 -1.40 15.09 0.84
C THR A 159 -2.14 14.72 2.11
N THR A 160 -1.96 15.54 3.14
CA THR A 160 -2.73 15.50 4.38
C THR A 160 -3.87 16.52 4.40
N CYS A 161 -3.99 17.38 3.37
CA CYS A 161 -5.08 18.33 3.22
C CYS A 161 -6.27 17.64 2.53
N PHE A 162 -7.36 17.42 3.28
CA PHE A 162 -8.54 16.72 2.77
C PHE A 162 -9.18 17.44 1.58
N TYR A 163 -9.28 18.77 1.62
CA TYR A 163 -9.89 19.54 0.52
C TYR A 163 -9.07 19.45 -0.77
N TYR A 164 -7.73 19.56 -0.67
CA TYR A 164 -6.85 19.38 -1.81
C TYR A 164 -6.92 17.95 -2.36
N PHE A 165 -6.96 16.94 -1.47
CA PHE A 165 -7.17 15.55 -1.86
C PHE A 165 -8.47 15.34 -2.62
N TYR A 166 -9.58 15.84 -2.06
CA TYR A 166 -10.92 15.65 -2.63
C TYR A 166 -11.06 16.33 -3.99
N LEU A 167 -10.66 17.61 -4.09
CA LEU A 167 -10.71 18.35 -5.36
C LEU A 167 -9.81 17.73 -6.43
N SER A 168 -8.58 17.37 -6.08
CA SER A 168 -7.66 16.72 -7.02
C SER A 168 -8.16 15.32 -7.41
N THR A 169 -8.81 14.58 -6.51
CA THR A 169 -9.45 13.30 -6.84
C THR A 169 -10.54 13.48 -7.90
N LEU A 170 -11.40 14.51 -7.75
CA LEU A 170 -12.42 14.81 -8.74
C LEU A 170 -11.82 15.16 -10.10
N ILE A 171 -10.83 16.07 -10.11
CA ILE A 171 -10.23 16.61 -11.33
C ILE A 171 -9.32 15.60 -12.04
N GLU A 172 -8.45 14.92 -11.30
CA GLU A 172 -7.37 14.09 -11.87
C GLU A 172 -7.76 12.62 -12.07
N GLN A 173 -8.85 12.17 -11.44
CA GLN A 173 -9.26 10.75 -11.46
C GLN A 173 -10.73 10.57 -11.87
N VAL A 174 -11.69 11.26 -11.24
CA VAL A 174 -13.13 11.02 -11.47
C VAL A 174 -13.63 11.59 -12.79
N PHE A 175 -13.38 12.88 -13.08
CA PHE A 175 -13.80 13.48 -14.36
C PHE A 175 -13.17 12.78 -15.58
N PRO A 176 -11.86 12.47 -15.58
CA PRO A 176 -11.27 11.66 -16.65
C PRO A 176 -11.94 10.29 -16.78
N ALA A 177 -12.24 9.61 -15.67
CA ALA A 177 -12.92 8.31 -15.70
C ALA A 177 -14.31 8.39 -16.35
N ILE A 178 -15.12 9.40 -15.98
CA ILE A 178 -16.44 9.64 -16.60
C ILE A 178 -16.29 9.92 -18.10
N PHE A 179 -15.34 10.78 -18.47
CA PHE A 179 -15.09 11.12 -19.86
C PHE A 179 -14.70 9.89 -20.70
N PHE A 180 -13.77 9.07 -20.22
CA PHE A 180 -13.33 7.87 -20.93
C PHE A 180 -14.42 6.80 -21.01
N ASP A 181 -15.19 6.58 -19.92
CA ASP A 181 -16.33 5.66 -19.93
C ASP A 181 -17.38 6.09 -20.97
N ALA A 182 -17.73 7.38 -21.01
CA ALA A 182 -18.69 7.91 -21.97
C ALA A 182 -18.17 7.84 -23.42
N LEU A 183 -16.89 8.15 -23.65
CA LEU A 183 -16.29 8.06 -24.98
C LEU A 183 -16.30 6.62 -25.50
N LEU A 184 -15.98 5.64 -24.66
CA LEU A 184 -15.97 4.23 -25.05
C LEU A 184 -17.38 3.68 -25.29
N ASP A 185 -18.39 4.16 -24.54
CA ASP A 185 -19.80 3.90 -24.83
C ASP A 185 -20.20 4.45 -26.20
N LEU A 186 -19.84 5.69 -26.52
CA LEU A 186 -20.14 6.32 -27.81
C LEU A 186 -19.48 5.59 -28.98
N ILE A 187 -18.28 5.05 -28.79
CA ILE A 187 -17.56 4.24 -29.80
C ILE A 187 -18.13 2.82 -29.89
N GLY A 188 -18.99 2.40 -28.96
CA GLY A 188 -19.57 1.06 -28.91
C GLY A 188 -18.56 -0.03 -28.53
N LYS A 189 -17.45 0.32 -27.87
CA LYS A 189 -16.43 -0.64 -27.45
C LYS A 189 -16.72 -1.16 -26.04
N PRO A 190 -16.75 -2.50 -25.85
CA PRO A 190 -16.85 -3.06 -24.51
C PRO A 190 -15.62 -2.65 -23.70
N HIS A 191 -15.84 -2.15 -22.49
CA HIS A 191 -14.78 -1.67 -21.61
C HIS A 191 -15.10 -1.93 -20.14
N LYS A 192 -14.05 -1.99 -19.32
CA LYS A 192 -14.19 -1.98 -17.86
C LYS A 192 -14.48 -0.55 -17.41
N ARG A 193 -15.59 -0.36 -16.69
CA ARG A 193 -16.01 0.95 -16.18
C ARG A 193 -14.98 1.52 -15.19
N LEU A 194 -14.46 2.70 -15.50
CA LEU A 194 -13.48 3.40 -14.67
C LEU A 194 -14.13 4.11 -13.49
N LEU A 195 -15.34 4.66 -13.65
CA LEU A 195 -16.01 5.39 -12.55
C LEU A 195 -16.26 4.50 -11.32
N PRO A 196 -16.84 3.29 -11.43
CA PRO A 196 -17.01 2.38 -10.28
C PRO A 196 -15.67 1.96 -9.65
N LEU A 197 -14.61 1.86 -10.46
CA LEU A 197 -13.27 1.58 -9.95
C LEU A 197 -12.75 2.75 -9.11
N GLN A 198 -12.90 3.99 -9.58
CA GLN A 198 -12.51 5.19 -8.83
C GLN A 198 -13.30 5.36 -7.53
N GLN A 199 -14.59 5.01 -7.52
CA GLN A 199 -15.41 4.99 -6.30
C GLN A 199 -14.86 4.00 -5.25
N LYS A 200 -14.50 2.78 -5.68
CA LYS A 200 -13.90 1.78 -4.78
C LYS A 200 -12.54 2.25 -4.24
N ILE A 201 -11.70 2.82 -5.09
CA ILE A 201 -10.41 3.39 -4.71
C ILE A 201 -10.60 4.47 -3.65
N TYR A 202 -11.52 5.41 -3.86
CA TYR A 202 -11.80 6.47 -2.89
C TYR A 202 -12.20 5.91 -1.51
N VAL A 203 -13.12 4.94 -1.48
CA VAL A 203 -13.56 4.29 -0.23
C VAL A 203 -12.39 3.60 0.47
N VAL A 204 -11.54 2.87 -0.26
CA VAL A 204 -10.36 2.20 0.29
C VAL A 204 -9.34 3.21 0.83
N THR A 205 -9.03 4.26 0.08
CA THR A 205 -8.13 5.34 0.51
C THR A 205 -8.62 5.99 1.80
N MET A 206 -9.92 6.30 1.90
CA MET A 206 -10.48 6.87 3.12
C MET A 206 -10.45 5.89 4.30
N ALA A 207 -10.72 4.60 4.07
CA ALA A 207 -10.63 3.58 5.11
C ALA A 207 -9.18 3.39 5.63
N LEU A 208 -8.18 3.54 4.74
CA LEU A 208 -6.77 3.43 5.08
C LEU A 208 -6.16 4.72 5.63
N SER A 209 -6.84 5.86 5.49
CA SER A 209 -6.35 7.18 5.94
C SER A 209 -5.88 7.18 7.40
N TYR A 210 -6.58 6.45 8.27
CA TYR A 210 -6.22 6.39 9.69
C TYR A 210 -4.83 5.78 9.93
N PHE A 211 -4.46 4.78 9.13
CA PHE A 211 -3.18 4.06 9.23
C PHE A 211 -2.06 4.72 8.43
N THR A 212 -2.40 5.43 7.35
CA THR A 212 -1.42 6.10 6.47
C THR A 212 -1.05 7.51 6.94
N THR A 213 -1.68 8.00 8.01
CA THR A 213 -1.40 9.31 8.63
C THR A 213 -0.84 9.22 10.04
N LYS A 214 -0.63 8.00 10.57
CA LYS A 214 -0.16 7.77 11.94
C LYS A 214 0.98 6.77 11.97
N THR A 215 1.96 7.05 12.81
CA THR A 215 3.08 6.13 13.09
C THR A 215 2.74 5.27 14.29
N TRP A 216 3.12 3.99 14.22
CA TRP A 216 2.92 3.01 15.28
C TRP A 216 4.29 2.55 15.76
N LYS A 217 4.45 2.47 17.09
CA LYS A 217 5.63 1.85 17.70
C LYS A 217 5.19 0.54 18.32
N PHE A 218 5.79 -0.55 17.86
CA PHE A 218 5.53 -1.88 18.38
C PHE A 218 6.66 -2.30 19.32
N ASP A 219 6.32 -2.81 20.49
CA ASP A 219 7.24 -3.64 21.26
C ASP A 219 7.16 -5.07 20.74
N ASN A 220 8.21 -5.53 20.08
CA ASN A 220 8.29 -6.86 19.46
C ASN A 220 9.28 -7.79 20.18
N SER A 221 9.66 -7.49 21.43
CA SER A 221 10.68 -8.23 22.18
C SER A 221 10.37 -9.73 22.28
N ASN A 222 9.11 -10.10 22.58
CA ASN A 222 8.68 -11.49 22.64
C ASN A 222 8.78 -12.21 21.29
N PHE A 223 8.49 -11.52 20.20
CA PHE A 223 8.56 -12.06 18.84
C PHE A 223 10.01 -12.29 18.40
N LEU A 224 10.89 -11.33 18.67
CA LEU A 224 12.32 -11.47 18.36
C LEU A 224 12.96 -12.58 19.20
N GLY A 225 12.64 -12.69 20.50
CA GLY A 225 13.18 -13.73 21.38
C GLY A 225 12.65 -15.15 21.09
N LEU A 226 11.63 -15.29 20.26
CA LEU A 226 11.07 -16.59 19.89
C LEU A 226 12.00 -17.37 18.94
N ILE A 227 12.83 -16.67 18.17
CA ILE A 227 13.76 -17.30 17.22
C ILE A 227 14.82 -18.18 17.93
N ASP A 228 15.20 -17.77 19.14
CA ASP A 228 16.17 -18.48 19.97
C ASP A 228 15.60 -19.76 20.58
N LYS A 229 14.28 -19.97 20.47
CA LYS A 229 13.58 -21.17 20.97
C LYS A 229 13.54 -22.30 19.95
N ILE A 230 13.91 -22.04 18.70
CA ILE A 230 13.89 -23.03 17.62
C ILE A 230 15.03 -24.05 17.84
N PRO A 231 14.75 -25.36 17.95
CA PRO A 231 15.78 -26.38 18.03
C PRO A 231 16.63 -26.42 16.76
N ASP A 232 17.93 -26.73 16.89
CA ASP A 232 18.86 -26.74 15.75
C ASP A 232 18.44 -27.70 14.63
N VAL A 233 17.78 -28.81 14.99
CA VAL A 233 17.23 -29.80 14.03
C VAL A 233 16.10 -29.23 13.16
N ASP A 234 15.37 -28.23 13.67
CA ASP A 234 14.20 -27.62 13.03
C ASP A 234 14.54 -26.27 12.37
N ARG A 235 15.71 -25.69 12.65
CA ARG A 235 16.14 -24.39 12.12
C ARG A 235 16.08 -24.32 10.59
N LYS A 236 16.45 -25.38 9.90
CA LYS A 236 16.44 -25.39 8.42
C LYS A 236 15.07 -25.02 7.84
N GLU A 237 13.99 -25.46 8.48
CA GLU A 237 12.63 -25.28 7.97
C GLU A 237 11.94 -24.06 8.59
N PHE A 238 12.14 -23.86 9.89
CA PHE A 238 11.39 -22.88 10.69
C PHE A 238 12.17 -21.62 11.07
N ASP A 239 13.45 -21.51 10.71
CA ASP A 239 14.15 -20.24 10.86
C ASP A 239 13.51 -19.15 9.99
N TYR A 240 13.43 -17.96 10.57
CA TYR A 240 12.81 -16.78 9.99
C TYR A 240 13.62 -15.52 10.29
N ASP A 241 14.92 -15.62 10.60
CA ASP A 241 15.76 -14.42 10.81
C ASP A 241 15.70 -13.52 9.57
N PHE A 242 15.35 -12.25 9.81
CA PHE A 242 15.23 -11.22 8.79
C PHE A 242 16.14 -10.02 9.05
N LYS A 243 17.12 -10.14 9.96
CA LYS A 243 18.08 -9.06 10.30
C LYS A 243 18.90 -8.59 9.10
N ASP A 244 19.31 -9.50 8.22
CA ASP A 244 20.17 -9.19 7.08
C ASP A 244 19.41 -8.92 5.77
N VAL A 245 18.09 -8.68 5.87
CA VAL A 245 17.26 -8.39 4.70
C VAL A 245 17.61 -7.03 4.10
N ASP A 246 17.85 -7.03 2.78
CA ASP A 246 17.85 -5.83 1.95
C ASP A 246 16.40 -5.44 1.64
N ILE A 247 15.96 -4.35 2.28
CA ILE A 247 14.59 -3.83 2.14
C ILE A 247 14.30 -3.39 0.70
N THR A 248 15.31 -2.91 -0.03
CA THR A 248 15.14 -2.50 -1.43
C THR A 248 14.88 -3.69 -2.32
N ASP A 249 15.64 -4.78 -2.15
CA ASP A 249 15.39 -6.03 -2.88
C ASP A 249 14.03 -6.63 -2.50
N PHE A 250 13.68 -6.62 -1.21
CA PHE A 250 12.39 -7.11 -0.74
C PHE A 250 11.21 -6.36 -1.37
N ILE A 251 11.21 -5.02 -1.35
CA ILE A 251 10.16 -4.20 -1.96
C ILE A 251 10.09 -4.39 -3.48
N ARG A 252 11.25 -4.49 -4.14
CA ARG A 252 11.32 -4.77 -5.58
C ARG A 252 10.68 -6.12 -5.92
N ASN A 253 11.05 -7.17 -5.19
CA ASN A 253 10.49 -8.51 -5.38
C ASN A 253 8.99 -8.54 -5.06
N ALA A 254 8.54 -7.80 -4.04
CA ALA A 254 7.12 -7.64 -3.73
C ALA A 254 6.34 -6.98 -4.89
N ALA A 255 6.90 -5.94 -5.51
CA ALA A 255 6.29 -5.25 -6.64
C ALA A 255 6.23 -6.15 -7.90
N ILE A 256 7.34 -6.79 -8.27
CA ILE A 256 7.38 -7.73 -9.41
C ILE A 256 6.47 -8.93 -9.15
N GLY A 257 6.50 -9.49 -7.95
CA GLY A 257 5.63 -10.57 -7.52
C GLY A 257 4.15 -10.20 -7.59
N SER A 258 3.78 -8.99 -7.18
CA SER A 258 2.41 -8.48 -7.33
C SER A 258 1.97 -8.41 -8.79
N GLN A 259 2.85 -8.01 -9.71
CA GLN A 259 2.57 -8.02 -11.15
C GLN A 259 2.33 -9.45 -11.66
N LYS A 260 3.21 -10.37 -11.27
CA LYS A 260 3.16 -11.76 -11.70
C LYS A 260 1.95 -12.50 -11.16
N TYR A 261 1.77 -12.52 -9.83
CA TYR A 261 0.79 -13.40 -9.18
C TYR A 261 -0.61 -12.80 -9.11
N LEU A 262 -0.75 -11.46 -9.08
CA LEU A 262 -2.07 -10.82 -8.96
C LEU A 262 -2.62 -10.34 -10.31
N PHE A 263 -1.74 -9.95 -11.24
CA PHE A 263 -2.14 -9.46 -12.57
C PHE A 263 -1.81 -10.42 -13.71
N ASN A 264 -1.10 -11.51 -13.44
CA ASN A 264 -0.66 -12.47 -14.47
C ASN A 264 0.05 -11.78 -15.63
N VAL A 265 0.94 -10.81 -15.32
CA VAL A 265 1.69 -10.07 -16.33
C VAL A 265 2.56 -11.03 -17.14
N ASP A 266 2.45 -10.93 -18.46
CA ASP A 266 3.27 -11.68 -19.40
C ASP A 266 4.62 -10.99 -19.57
N GLU A 267 5.67 -11.60 -18.99
CA GLU A 267 7.05 -11.09 -19.04
C GLU A 267 7.56 -10.91 -20.48
N THR A 268 7.04 -11.66 -21.45
CA THR A 268 7.44 -11.54 -22.86
C THR A 268 7.01 -10.21 -23.48
N LYS A 269 5.98 -9.54 -22.91
CA LYS A 269 5.49 -8.24 -23.38
C LYS A 269 6.23 -7.05 -22.77
N LEU A 270 7.24 -7.28 -21.92
CA LEU A 270 8.01 -6.19 -21.29
C LEU A 270 8.56 -5.16 -22.30
N PRO A 271 9.09 -5.53 -23.49
CA PRO A 271 9.54 -4.55 -24.48
C PRO A 271 8.39 -3.66 -25.00
N TYR A 272 7.19 -4.22 -25.17
CA TYR A 272 6.00 -3.46 -25.52
C TYR A 272 5.56 -2.54 -24.37
N ALA A 273 5.52 -3.06 -23.15
CA ALA A 273 5.16 -2.29 -21.96
C ALA A 273 6.09 -1.08 -21.76
N LYS A 274 7.42 -1.22 -22.00
CA LYS A 274 8.37 -0.11 -21.98
C LYS A 274 8.09 0.95 -23.04
N LYS A 275 7.72 0.54 -24.26
CA LYS A 275 7.30 1.49 -25.31
C LYS A 275 6.02 2.23 -24.91
N LEU A 276 5.04 1.52 -24.34
CA LEU A 276 3.80 2.10 -23.84
C LEU A 276 4.06 3.10 -22.71
N TYR A 277 4.91 2.75 -21.75
CA TYR A 277 5.35 3.63 -20.66
C TYR A 277 5.92 4.94 -21.20
N ASN A 278 6.87 4.85 -22.14
CA ASN A 278 7.51 6.02 -22.73
C ASN A 278 6.52 6.90 -23.50
N ARG A 279 5.53 6.30 -24.20
CA ARG A 279 4.46 7.07 -24.84
C ARG A 279 3.65 7.87 -23.82
N PHE A 280 3.26 7.25 -22.71
CA PHE A 280 2.56 7.95 -21.63
C PHE A 280 3.42 9.03 -20.97
N VAL A 281 4.73 8.82 -20.82
CA VAL A 281 5.65 9.85 -20.33
C VAL A 281 5.67 11.08 -21.25
N TRP A 282 5.80 10.87 -22.56
CA TRP A 282 5.77 11.97 -23.52
C TRP A 282 4.40 12.66 -23.59
N MET A 283 3.32 11.88 -23.58
CA MET A 283 1.96 12.43 -23.58
C MET A 283 1.69 13.28 -22.33
N ASP A 284 2.09 12.82 -21.15
CA ASP A 284 1.98 13.56 -19.88
C ASP A 284 2.80 14.86 -19.92
N ARG A 285 4.03 14.82 -20.45
CA ARG A 285 4.87 16.01 -20.61
C ARG A 285 4.24 17.02 -21.57
N LEU A 286 3.83 16.59 -22.75
CA LEU A 286 3.22 17.45 -23.77
C LEU A 286 1.94 18.12 -23.26
N LEU A 287 1.05 17.37 -22.59
CA LEU A 287 -0.18 17.92 -22.03
C LEU A 287 0.09 18.93 -20.92
N LYS A 288 1.07 18.67 -20.05
CA LYS A 288 1.47 19.63 -19.00
C LYS A 288 2.08 20.89 -19.60
N THR A 289 2.96 20.76 -20.58
CA THR A 289 3.56 21.91 -21.28
C THR A 289 2.50 22.73 -22.02
N PHE A 290 1.60 22.06 -22.76
CA PHE A 290 0.49 22.72 -23.45
C PHE A 290 -0.44 23.43 -22.46
N GLY A 291 -0.82 22.77 -21.37
CA GLY A 291 -1.64 23.36 -20.32
C GLY A 291 -0.99 24.58 -19.66
N ALA A 292 0.33 24.54 -19.42
CA ALA A 292 1.07 25.68 -18.91
C ALA A 292 1.09 26.86 -19.90
N ILE A 293 1.32 26.60 -21.20
CA ILE A 293 1.28 27.62 -22.25
C ILE A 293 -0.12 28.24 -22.34
N LEU A 294 -1.19 27.42 -22.32
CA LEU A 294 -2.57 27.90 -22.35
C LEU A 294 -2.91 28.75 -21.12
N MET A 295 -2.48 28.33 -19.93
CA MET A 295 -2.67 29.10 -18.70
C MET A 295 -1.99 30.48 -18.80
N VAL A 296 -0.74 30.52 -19.26
CA VAL A 296 -0.01 31.78 -19.50
C VAL A 296 -0.75 32.66 -20.50
N PHE A 297 -1.20 32.10 -21.62
CA PHE A 297 -1.98 32.81 -22.64
C PHE A 297 -3.27 33.41 -22.06
N ILE A 298 -4.02 32.66 -21.25
CA ILE A 298 -5.25 33.14 -20.59
C ILE A 298 -4.92 34.29 -19.62
N LEU A 299 -3.88 34.16 -18.80
CA LEU A 299 -3.49 35.21 -17.86
C LEU A 299 -3.13 36.53 -18.56
N PHE A 300 -2.50 36.46 -19.74
CA PHE A 300 -2.22 37.64 -20.57
C PHE A 300 -3.48 38.16 -21.26
N HIS A 301 -4.30 37.30 -21.86
CA HIS A 301 -5.50 37.71 -22.58
C HIS A 301 -6.49 38.46 -21.68
N PHE A 302 -6.60 38.04 -20.41
CA PHE A 302 -7.46 38.69 -19.41
C PHE A 302 -6.73 39.76 -18.57
N ASN A 303 -5.51 40.18 -18.96
CA ASN A 303 -4.70 41.20 -18.26
C ASN A 303 -4.54 40.95 -16.75
N ILE A 304 -4.54 39.68 -16.32
CA ILE A 304 -4.31 39.32 -14.92
C ILE A 304 -2.84 39.56 -14.55
N ILE A 305 -1.92 39.38 -15.50
CA ILE A 305 -0.51 39.79 -15.40
C ILE A 305 -0.32 41.08 -16.21
N PRO A 306 0.19 42.18 -15.60
CA PRO A 306 0.47 43.41 -16.33
C PRO A 306 1.53 43.20 -17.42
N ASN A 307 1.29 43.76 -18.60
CA ASN A 307 2.23 43.69 -19.74
C ASN A 307 3.64 44.22 -19.42
N ALA A 308 3.81 45.03 -18.37
CA ALA A 308 5.10 45.51 -17.87
C ALA A 308 6.06 44.38 -17.44
N PHE A 309 5.52 43.24 -16.96
CA PHE A 309 6.32 42.12 -16.48
C PHE A 309 7.12 41.42 -17.60
N LEU A 310 6.66 41.50 -18.85
CA LEU A 310 7.40 41.00 -20.01
C LEU A 310 8.55 41.92 -20.42
N HIS A 311 8.38 43.23 -20.25
CA HIS A 311 9.41 44.20 -20.61
C HIS A 311 10.66 44.02 -19.73
N ASP A 312 10.48 43.64 -18.46
CA ASP A 312 11.59 43.34 -17.56
C ASP A 312 12.24 41.98 -17.84
N ILE A 313 11.48 40.95 -18.26
CA ILE A 313 12.05 39.62 -18.58
C ILE A 313 12.85 39.64 -19.88
N PHE A 314 12.38 40.37 -20.90
CA PHE A 314 13.06 40.46 -22.21
C PHE A 314 14.14 41.55 -22.27
N CYS A 315 14.27 42.42 -21.26
CA CYS A 315 15.40 43.35 -21.17
C CYS A 315 16.65 42.75 -20.49
N TYR A 316 16.57 41.54 -19.94
CA TYR A 316 17.69 40.83 -19.31
C TYR A 316 18.23 39.63 -20.12
N PHE A 317 17.76 39.45 -21.36
CA PHE A 317 18.32 38.54 -22.37
C PHE A 317 18.68 39.33 -23.63
#